data_AF-A0A510KA17-F1
#
_entry.id   AF-A0A510KA17-F1
#
_cell.length_a   1.000
_cell.length_b   1.000
_cell.length_c   1.000
_cell.angle_alpha   90.00
_cell.angle_beta   90.00
_cell.angle_gamma   90.00
#
_symmetry.space_group_name_H-M   'P 1'
#
loop_
_entity.id
_entity.type
_entity.pdbx_description
1 polymer ?
#
loop_
_entity_poly.entity_id
_entity_poly.type
_entity_poly.pdbx_seq_one_letter_code
_entity_poly.pdbx_strand_id
1 'polypeptide(L)' 'MDEKDDMKKSIEKHCLECWDDDEQKVIDCQYKDCPLWKYRLEELKNSKK' A
#
# COMPACT_ATOMS: atom_id res chain seq x y z
N MET A 1 -10.68 -12.58 14.65
CA MET A 1 -10.60 -11.13 14.43
C MET A 1 -9.14 -10.84 14.23
N ASP A 2 -8.77 -10.72 12.96
CA ASP A 2 -7.42 -10.84 12.45
C ASP A 2 -6.64 -9.54 12.71
N GLU A 3 -5.99 -9.46 13.86
CA GLU A 3 -5.19 -8.34 14.39
C GLU A 3 -3.96 -7.95 13.51
N LYS A 4 -3.78 -8.57 12.34
CA LYS A 4 -2.67 -8.31 11.42
C LYS A 4 -2.98 -7.28 10.33
N ASP A 5 -4.22 -6.82 10.24
CA ASP A 5 -4.71 -5.98 9.13
C ASP A 5 -4.55 -4.46 9.39
N ASP A 6 -4.50 -4.03 10.66
CA ASP A 6 -4.47 -2.61 11.04
C ASP A 6 -3.17 -1.89 10.61
N MET A 7 -2.04 -2.60 10.62
CA MET A 7 -0.76 -2.02 10.21
C MET A 7 -0.70 -1.75 8.71
N LYS A 8 -1.26 -2.67 7.89
CA LYS A 8 -1.36 -2.49 6.43
C LYS A 8 -2.30 -1.33 6.09
N LYS A 9 -3.48 -1.28 6.71
CA LYS A 9 -4.44 -0.18 6.54
C LYS A 9 -3.85 1.19 6.86
N SER A 10 -3.06 1.28 7.93
CA SER A 10 -2.41 2.53 8.31
C SER A 10 -1.39 2.99 7.27
N ILE A 11 -0.65 2.04 6.68
CA ILE A 11 0.35 2.31 5.65
C ILE A 11 -0.33 2.66 4.32
N GLU A 12 -1.38 1.94 3.93
CA GLU A 12 -2.18 2.25 2.74
C GLU A 12 -2.80 3.64 2.84
N LYS A 13 -3.40 3.98 3.97
CA LYS A 13 -3.95 5.32 4.21
C LYS A 13 -2.89 6.41 4.12
N HIS A 14 -1.70 6.17 4.67
CA HIS A 14 -0.59 7.12 4.56
C HIS A 14 -0.10 7.28 3.10
N CYS A 15 -0.04 6.18 2.35
CA CYS A 15 0.29 6.25 0.93
C CYS A 15 -0.80 6.97 0.11
N LEU A 16 -2.07 6.78 0.46
CA LEU A 16 -3.21 7.47 -0.14
C LEU A 16 -3.14 8.97 0.13
N GLU A 17 -2.92 9.39 1.38
CA GLU A 17 -2.71 10.80 1.73
C GLU A 17 -1.53 11.43 0.95
N CYS A 18 -0.49 10.65 0.64
CA CYS A 18 0.64 11.12 -0.15
C CYS A 18 0.31 11.31 -1.65
N TRP A 19 -0.69 10.59 -2.16
CA TRP A 19 -1.07 10.60 -3.58
C TRP A 19 -2.45 11.20 -3.85
N ASP A 20 -3.06 11.87 -2.87
CA ASP A 20 -4.40 12.48 -2.96
C ASP A 20 -5.53 11.43 -3.07
N ASP A 21 -5.47 10.40 -2.23
CA ASP A 21 -6.38 9.23 -2.23
C ASP A 21 -6.40 8.46 -3.56
N ASP A 22 -5.33 8.60 -4.35
CA ASP A 22 -5.21 8.02 -5.67
C ASP A 22 -4.56 6.63 -5.59
N GLU A 23 -5.37 5.60 -5.32
CA GLU A 23 -4.95 4.19 -5.18
C GLU A 23 -4.11 3.70 -6.36
N GLN A 24 -4.46 4.12 -7.59
CA GLN A 24 -3.71 3.78 -8.80
C GLN A 24 -2.29 4.32 -8.73
N LYS A 25 -2.12 5.57 -8.32
CA LYS A 25 -0.79 6.16 -8.13
C LYS A 25 -0.08 5.60 -6.92
N VAL A 26 -0.77 5.11 -5.89
CA VAL A 26 -0.13 4.36 -4.81
C VAL A 26 0.41 3.02 -5.32
N ILE A 27 -0.34 2.30 -6.17
CA ILE A 27 0.06 1.02 -6.76
C ILE A 27 1.16 1.21 -7.82
N ASP A 28 1.13 2.32 -8.57
CA ASP A 28 2.12 2.72 -9.58
C ASP A 28 3.14 3.74 -9.05
N CYS A 29 3.16 3.99 -7.74
CA CYS A 29 4.06 5.01 -7.19
C CYS A 29 5.48 4.59 -7.52
N GLN A 30 6.34 5.49 -7.99
CA GLN A 30 7.68 5.15 -8.47
C GLN A 30 8.77 5.32 -7.40
N TYR A 31 8.40 5.82 -6.21
CA TYR A 31 9.29 6.06 -5.08
C TYR A 31 9.71 4.76 -4.37
N LYS A 32 10.51 3.94 -5.07
CA LYS A 32 11.06 2.68 -4.56
C LYS A 32 11.97 2.84 -3.34
N ASP A 33 12.44 4.07 -3.10
CA ASP A 33 13.25 4.43 -1.94
C ASP A 33 12.42 4.63 -0.66
N CYS A 34 11.08 4.68 -0.77
CA CYS A 34 10.22 4.88 0.37
C CYS A 34 10.33 3.68 1.35
N PRO A 35 10.57 3.89 2.66
CA PRO A 35 10.66 2.80 3.63
C PRO A 35 9.33 2.02 3.78
N LEU A 36 8.22 2.65 3.38
CA LEU A 36 6.89 2.06 3.35
C LEU A 36 6.63 1.24 2.08
N TRP A 37 7.50 1.32 1.07
CA TRP A 37 7.34 0.62 -0.22
C TRP A 37 7.16 -0.89 -0.06
N LYS A 38 7.95 -1.50 0.84
CA LYS A 38 7.87 -2.94 1.13
C LYS A 38 6.56 -3.38 1.76
N TYR A 39 5.82 -2.44 2.36
CA TYR A 39 4.57 -2.70 3.07
C TYR A 39 3.35 -2.21 2.26
N ARG A 40 3.56 -1.43 1.20
CA ARG A 40 2.48 -0.97 0.33
C ARG A 40 1.95 -2.19 -0.44
N LEU A 41 0.64 -2.46 -0.32
CA LEU A 41 -0.11 -3.38 -1.17
C LEU A 41 0.65 -4.68 -1.56
N GLU A 42 1.17 -5.40 -0.57
CA GLU A 42 1.83 -6.70 -0.78
C GLU A 42 0.90 -7.74 -1.44
N GLU A 43 -0.42 -7.54 -1.41
CA GLU A 43 -1.43 -8.58 -1.73
C GLU A 43 -2.00 -8.53 -3.15
N LEU A 44 -1.83 -7.44 -3.92
CA LEU A 44 -2.40 -7.39 -5.29
C LEU A 44 -1.63 -8.24 -6.32
N LYS A 45 -0.45 -8.78 -5.97
CA LYS A 45 0.34 -9.62 -6.87
C LYS A 45 -0.09 -11.10 -6.87
N ASN A 46 -0.95 -11.54 -5.95
CA ASN A 46 -1.30 -12.96 -5.82
C ASN A 46 -2.70 -13.34 -6.35
N SER A 47 -3.54 -12.38 -6.76
CA SER A 47 -4.82 -12.66 -7.43
C SER A 47 -4.72 -12.70 -8.96
N LYS A 48 -3.69 -13.38 -9.48
CA LYS A 48 -3.69 -13.92 -10.84
C LYS A 48 -3.18 -15.36 -10.77
N LYS A 49 -4.05 -16.28 -10.34
CA LYS A 49 -3.96 -17.70 -10.67
C LYS A 49 -5.22 -18.11 -11.40
#